data_AF-A0A955QG35-F1
#
_entry.id   AF-A0A955QG35-F1
#
_cell.length_a   1.000
_cell.length_b   1.000
_cell.length_c   1.000
_cell.angle_alpha   90.00
_cell.angle_beta   90.00
_cell.angle_gamma   90.00
#
_symmetry.space_group_name_H-M   'P 1'
#
loop_
_entity.id
_entity.type
_entity.pdbx_description
1 polymer ?
#
loop_
_entity_poly.entity_id
_entity_poly.type
_entity_poly.pdbx_seq_one_letter_code
_entity_poly.pdbx_strand_id
1 'polypeptide(L)'
;MKTYRSFAKHLLELLGEAEALRITSDGFMPLSVEDIGHAPDGFRQIAISHYGEQNGDLMRDPEMVFALHETDGTIFAEPLSFRNDYMGLYQEVYTHNGEGKRTHVNPRLKAELKSFARMWFRNLRAQGFFDKEVTRERLA
;
A
#
# COMPACT_ATOMS: atom_id res chain seq x y z
N MET A 1 -14.83 -9.72 1.90
CA MET A 1 -15.08 -8.66 0.89
C MET A 1 -15.14 -7.24 1.49
N LYS A 2 -15.94 -6.94 2.52
CA LYS A 2 -16.02 -5.57 3.10
C LYS A 2 -14.66 -4.92 3.45
N THR A 3 -13.71 -5.70 3.98
CA THR A 3 -12.37 -5.19 4.33
C THR A 3 -11.58 -4.70 3.10
N TYR A 4 -11.52 -5.49 2.02
CA TYR A 4 -10.78 -5.09 0.81
C TYR A 4 -11.41 -3.89 0.10
N ARG A 5 -12.75 -3.76 0.17
CA ARG A 5 -13.44 -2.54 -0.25
C ARG A 5 -13.03 -1.32 0.59
N SER A 6 -12.86 -1.48 1.90
CA SER A 6 -12.38 -0.41 2.78
C SER A 6 -10.95 0.00 2.44
N PHE A 7 -10.07 -0.97 2.15
CA PHE A 7 -8.70 -0.68 1.73
C PHE A 7 -8.67 0.11 0.42
N ALA A 8 -9.44 -0.31 -0.58
CA ALA A 8 -9.55 0.44 -1.83
C ALA A 8 -10.02 1.88 -1.58
N LYS A 9 -11.07 2.06 -0.76
CA LYS A 9 -11.53 3.40 -0.40
C LYS A 9 -10.42 4.23 0.23
N HIS A 10 -9.67 3.68 1.20
CA HIS A 10 -8.61 4.41 1.87
C HIS A 10 -7.45 4.77 0.94
N LEU A 11 -7.00 3.83 0.11
CA LEU A 11 -5.93 4.07 -0.86
C LEU A 11 -6.32 5.16 -1.86
N LEU A 12 -7.53 5.08 -2.42
CA LEU A 12 -8.04 6.06 -3.38
C LEU A 12 -8.32 7.43 -2.73
N GLU A 13 -8.74 7.46 -1.46
CA GLU A 13 -8.92 8.70 -0.70
C GLU A 13 -7.58 9.41 -0.44
N LEU A 14 -6.52 8.66 -0.11
CA LEU A 14 -5.18 9.21 0.09
C LEU A 14 -4.54 9.65 -1.24
N LEU A 15 -4.64 8.82 -2.27
CA LEU A 15 -4.03 9.05 -3.58
C LEU A 15 -4.74 10.16 -4.38
N GLY A 16 -6.06 10.30 -4.22
CA GLY A 16 -6.86 11.25 -4.99
C GLY A 16 -6.72 11.03 -6.50
N GLU A 17 -6.44 12.11 -7.23
CA GLU A 17 -6.25 12.11 -8.69
C GLU A 17 -4.77 12.08 -9.11
N ALA A 18 -3.85 11.91 -8.16
CA ALA A 18 -2.43 11.87 -8.46
C ALA A 18 -1.96 10.44 -8.78
N GLU A 19 -0.84 10.34 -9.49
CA GLU A 19 -0.13 9.06 -9.66
C GLU A 19 0.77 8.79 -8.44
N ALA A 20 1.34 9.82 -7.84
CA ALA A 20 2.19 9.70 -6.67
C ALA A 20 2.03 10.91 -5.75
N LEU A 21 1.89 10.66 -4.45
CA LEU A 21 1.73 11.67 -3.41
C LEU A 21 2.59 11.36 -2.20
N ARG A 22 3.23 12.40 -1.67
CA ARG A 22 3.75 12.44 -0.30
C ARG A 22 2.78 13.22 0.58
N ILE A 23 2.39 12.63 1.69
CA ILE A 23 1.48 13.21 2.68
C ILE A 23 2.26 13.38 3.99
N THR A 24 2.30 14.59 4.51
CA THR A 24 3.00 14.92 5.76
C THR A 24 1.98 15.26 6.83
N SER A 25 2.02 14.53 7.93
CA SER A 25 1.27 14.82 9.16
C SER A 25 2.25 15.10 10.29
N ASP A 26 2.00 16.18 11.04
CA ASP A 26 2.93 16.67 12.05
C ASP A 26 3.28 15.60 13.10
N GLY A 27 4.58 15.45 13.36
CA GLY A 27 5.08 14.47 14.34
C GLY A 27 5.16 13.03 13.85
N PHE A 28 4.82 12.75 12.59
CA PHE A 28 4.91 11.41 11.98
C PHE A 28 5.82 11.39 10.76
N MET A 29 6.36 10.21 10.44
CA MET A 29 7.07 10.01 9.18
C MET A 29 6.11 10.24 8.00
N PRO A 30 6.52 10.97 6.95
CA PRO A 30 5.67 11.17 5.79
C PRO A 30 5.24 9.84 5.15
N LEU A 31 4.05 9.86 4.57
CA LEU A 31 3.42 8.72 3.92
C LEU A 31 3.45 8.93 2.41
N SER A 32 4.10 8.04 1.67
CA SER A 32 4.01 7.96 0.21
C SER A 32 2.86 7.06 -0.19
N VAL A 33 2.07 7.48 -1.18
CA VAL A 33 1.06 6.65 -1.84
C VAL A 33 1.23 6.81 -3.34
N GLU A 34 1.43 5.69 -4.03
CA GLU A 34 1.88 5.67 -5.43
C GLU A 34 1.12 4.61 -6.22
N ASP A 35 0.58 4.99 -7.37
CA ASP A 35 0.19 4.08 -8.44
C ASP A 35 1.45 3.58 -9.15
N ILE A 36 1.77 2.31 -8.96
CA ILE A 36 2.98 1.70 -9.52
C ILE A 36 2.69 0.97 -10.85
N GLY A 37 1.56 1.27 -11.47
CA GLY A 37 1.15 0.72 -12.75
C GLY A 37 0.41 -0.61 -12.63
N HIS A 38 0.49 -1.42 -13.68
CA HIS A 38 -0.25 -2.67 -13.80
C HIS A 38 0.70 -3.87 -13.79
N ALA A 39 0.33 -4.93 -13.06
CA ALA A 39 1.04 -6.20 -13.15
C ALA A 39 0.78 -6.92 -14.48
N PRO A 40 1.56 -7.98 -14.81
CA PRO A 40 1.33 -8.80 -16.00
C PRO A 40 -0.08 -9.43 -16.08
N ASP A 41 -0.74 -9.62 -14.93
CA ASP A 41 -2.13 -10.08 -14.87
C ASP A 41 -3.17 -8.96 -15.08
N GLY A 42 -2.72 -7.74 -15.36
CA GLY A 42 -3.54 -6.59 -15.71
C GLY A 42 -4.15 -5.87 -14.51
N PHE A 43 -3.82 -6.25 -13.26
CA PHE A 43 -4.32 -5.52 -12.10
C PHE A 43 -3.46 -4.29 -11.80
N ARG A 44 -4.12 -3.13 -11.68
CA ARG A 44 -3.53 -1.89 -11.15
C ARG A 44 -2.98 -2.13 -9.75
N GLN A 45 -1.84 -1.56 -9.43
CA GLN A 45 -1.20 -1.71 -8.14
C GLN A 45 -0.96 -0.35 -7.47
N ILE A 46 -1.28 -0.27 -6.18
CA ILE A 46 -0.97 0.91 -5.36
C ILE A 46 -0.01 0.48 -4.25
N ALA A 47 1.13 1.17 -4.17
CA ALA A 47 2.06 1.10 -3.06
C ALA A 47 1.73 2.20 -2.04
N ILE A 48 1.87 1.87 -0.76
CA ILE A 48 1.77 2.83 0.35
C ILE A 48 2.93 2.56 1.31
N SER A 49 3.69 3.60 1.65
CA SER A 49 4.96 3.46 2.37
C SER A 49 5.23 4.62 3.31
N HIS A 50 5.81 4.35 4.47
CA HIS A 50 6.61 5.36 5.16
C HIS A 50 8.08 5.18 4.80
N TYR A 51 8.81 6.29 4.71
CA TYR A 51 10.25 6.27 4.49
C TYR A 51 10.99 6.86 5.70
N GLY A 52 11.94 6.10 6.21
CA GLY A 52 13.05 6.59 7.02
C GLY A 52 14.32 6.75 6.19
N GLU A 53 15.39 7.19 6.82
CA GLU A 53 16.73 7.24 6.22
C GLU A 53 17.69 6.39 7.05
N GLN A 54 18.60 5.67 6.39
CA GLN A 54 19.72 4.99 7.02
C GLN A 54 20.97 5.14 6.16
N ASN A 55 22.02 5.77 6.70
CA ASN A 55 23.27 6.03 5.98
C ASN A 55 23.09 6.78 4.64
N GLY A 56 22.06 7.63 4.53
CA GLY A 56 21.71 8.34 3.29
C GLY A 56 20.80 7.56 2.33
N ASP A 57 20.50 6.29 2.60
CA ASP A 57 19.55 5.51 1.82
C ASP A 57 18.13 5.64 2.39
N LEU A 58 17.13 5.76 1.50
CA LEU A 58 15.72 5.73 1.88
C LEU A 58 15.27 4.30 2.21
N MET A 59 14.70 4.13 3.39
CA MET A 59 14.32 2.84 3.97
C MET A 59 12.81 2.77 4.18
N ARG A 60 12.15 1.75 3.62
CA ARG A 60 10.70 1.55 3.76
C ARG A 60 10.36 1.02 5.16
N ASP A 61 9.47 1.69 5.88
CA ASP A 61 9.08 1.34 7.26
C ASP A 61 7.61 1.64 7.65
N PRO A 62 6.65 0.80 7.24
CA PRO A 62 6.76 -0.23 6.22
C PRO A 62 6.21 0.24 4.87
N GLU A 63 6.42 -0.58 3.83
CA GLU A 63 5.70 -0.52 2.56
C GLU A 63 4.72 -1.69 2.43
N MET A 64 3.53 -1.43 1.89
CA MET A 64 2.61 -2.45 1.38
C MET A 64 2.19 -2.15 -0.04
N VAL A 65 2.07 -3.21 -0.85
CA VAL A 65 1.50 -3.11 -2.20
C VAL A 65 0.14 -3.80 -2.24
N PHE A 66 -0.83 -3.20 -2.93
CA PHE A 66 -2.16 -3.74 -3.12
C PHE A 66 -2.53 -3.87 -4.59
N ALA A 67 -3.13 -4.99 -4.99
CA ALA A 67 -3.81 -5.14 -6.28
C ALA A 67 -5.23 -4.60 -6.18
N LEU A 68 -5.59 -3.69 -7.09
CA LEU A 68 -6.94 -3.22 -7.26
C LEU A 68 -7.65 -4.09 -8.31
N HIS A 69 -8.85 -4.55 -7.95
CA HIS A 69 -9.75 -5.23 -8.87
C HIS A 69 -11.16 -4.64 -8.73
N GLU A 70 -11.87 -4.55 -9.85
CA GLU A 70 -13.24 -4.10 -9.92
C GLU A 70 -14.18 -5.28 -10.18
N THR A 71 -15.29 -5.32 -9.46
CA THR A 71 -16.36 -6.29 -9.70
C THR A 71 -17.68 -5.60 -9.40
N ASP A 72 -18.61 -5.64 -10.36
CA ASP A 72 -19.94 -5.01 -10.26
C ASP A 72 -19.89 -3.54 -9.81
N GLY A 73 -18.98 -2.74 -10.40
CA GLY A 73 -18.80 -1.33 -10.07
C GLY A 73 -18.20 -1.06 -8.69
N THR A 74 -17.74 -2.10 -7.98
CA THR A 74 -17.08 -1.98 -6.68
C THR A 74 -15.60 -2.31 -6.80
N ILE A 75 -14.75 -1.40 -6.33
CA ILE A 75 -13.30 -1.59 -6.28
C ILE A 75 -12.91 -2.25 -4.95
N PHE A 76 -12.00 -3.21 -5.03
CA PHE A 76 -11.42 -3.92 -3.90
C PHE A 76 -9.89 -3.85 -4.00
N ALA A 77 -9.22 -3.64 -2.88
CA ALA A 77 -7.76 -3.65 -2.79
C ALA A 77 -7.31 -4.84 -1.97
N GLU A 78 -6.56 -5.73 -2.62
CA GLU A 78 -6.02 -6.95 -2.02
C GLU A 78 -4.53 -6.78 -1.70
N PRO A 79 -4.08 -7.05 -0.46
CA PRO A 79 -2.66 -6.99 -0.13
C PRO A 79 -1.85 -8.01 -0.95
N LEU A 80 -0.76 -7.56 -1.55
CA LEU A 80 0.18 -8.37 -2.33
C LEU A 80 1.48 -8.61 -1.56
N SER A 81 2.05 -7.56 -0.96
CA SER A 81 3.34 -7.66 -0.31
C SER A 81 3.45 -6.75 0.91
N PHE A 82 4.45 -7.03 1.72
CA PHE A 82 4.90 -6.21 2.84
C PHE A 82 6.42 -6.15 2.82
N ARG A 83 6.97 -4.95 3.05
CA ARG A 83 8.40 -4.72 3.12
C ARG A 83 8.74 -3.83 4.31
N ASN A 84 9.78 -4.21 5.04
CA ASN A 84 10.42 -3.38 6.05
C ASN A 84 11.94 -3.51 5.90
N ASP A 85 12.58 -2.43 5.47
CA ASP A 85 14.00 -2.44 5.12
C ASP A 85 14.89 -2.52 6.37
N TYR A 86 14.50 -1.88 7.49
CA TYR A 86 15.25 -1.95 8.76
C TYR A 86 15.27 -3.36 9.35
N MET A 87 14.24 -4.17 9.08
CA MET A 87 14.16 -5.56 9.51
C MET A 87 14.72 -6.55 8.48
N GLY A 88 15.13 -6.08 7.29
CA GLY A 88 15.50 -6.95 6.17
C GLY A 88 14.37 -7.89 5.73
N LEU A 89 13.11 -7.47 5.91
CA LEU A 89 11.93 -8.31 5.70
C LEU A 89 11.22 -7.93 4.41
N TYR A 90 11.09 -8.89 3.51
CA TYR A 90 10.21 -8.82 2.34
C TYR A 90 9.35 -10.07 2.27
N GLN A 91 8.04 -9.90 2.11
CA GLN A 91 7.08 -10.99 2.00
C GLN A 91 6.09 -10.72 0.88
N GLU A 92 5.80 -11.73 0.07
CA GLU A 92 4.85 -11.66 -1.03
C GLU A 92 3.82 -12.79 -0.95
N VAL A 93 2.55 -12.44 -1.14
CA VAL A 93 1.41 -13.35 -1.02
C VAL A 93 1.38 -14.39 -2.13
N TYR A 94 1.90 -14.04 -3.31
CA TYR A 94 1.88 -14.89 -4.49
C TYR A 94 3.28 -15.27 -4.92
N THR A 95 3.45 -16.51 -5.37
CA THR A 95 4.62 -16.86 -6.19
C THR A 95 4.30 -16.59 -7.65
N HIS A 96 5.34 -16.34 -8.45
CA HIS A 96 5.20 -16.02 -9.87
C HIS A 96 5.92 -17.07 -10.74
N ASN A 97 5.41 -17.33 -11.95
CA ASN A 97 6.15 -18.10 -12.97
C ASN A 97 7.19 -17.21 -13.69
N GLY A 98 7.93 -17.78 -14.64
CA GLY A 98 8.94 -17.04 -15.43
C GLY A 98 8.38 -15.89 -16.29
N GLU A 99 7.06 -15.80 -16.47
CA GLU A 99 6.36 -14.73 -17.18
C GLU A 99 5.79 -13.67 -16.21
N GLY A 100 6.03 -13.81 -14.90
CA GLY A 100 5.51 -12.90 -13.88
C GLY A 100 4.04 -13.12 -13.52
N LYS A 101 3.42 -14.22 -13.96
CA LYS A 101 2.03 -14.57 -13.62
C LYS A 101 1.97 -15.30 -12.29
N ARG A 102 0.99 -14.93 -11.44
CA ARG A 102 0.73 -15.57 -10.14
C ARG A 102 0.41 -17.06 -10.31
N THR A 103 1.07 -17.92 -9.53
CA THR A 103 0.92 -19.39 -9.60
C THR A 103 0.38 -20.02 -8.34
N HIS A 104 0.89 -19.59 -7.17
CA HIS A 104 0.46 -20.11 -5.88
C HIS A 104 0.18 -18.95 -4.93
N VAL A 105 -0.81 -19.14 -4.06
CA VAL A 105 -1.18 -18.17 -3.03
C VAL A 105 -0.78 -18.71 -1.66
N ASN A 106 -0.17 -17.88 -0.83
CA ASN A 106 0.02 -18.16 0.60
C ASN A 106 -1.18 -17.59 1.39
N PRO A 107 -2.21 -18.41 1.72
CA PRO A 107 -3.43 -17.91 2.36
C PRO A 107 -3.17 -17.39 3.78
N ARG A 108 -2.17 -17.94 4.47
CA ARG A 108 -1.80 -17.50 5.82
C ARG A 108 -1.23 -16.10 5.78
N LEU A 109 -0.22 -15.86 4.94
CA LEU A 109 0.38 -14.54 4.76
C LEU A 109 -0.67 -13.52 4.28
N LYS A 110 -1.54 -13.89 3.34
CA LYS A 110 -2.64 -13.03 2.89
C LYS A 110 -3.56 -12.60 4.04
N ALA A 111 -3.85 -13.50 4.99
CA ALA A 111 -4.64 -13.19 6.17
C ALA A 111 -3.89 -12.29 7.17
N GLU A 112 -2.59 -12.53 7.36
CA GLU A 112 -1.70 -11.72 8.20
C GLU A 112 -1.58 -10.28 7.66
N LEU A 113 -1.26 -10.11 6.37
CA LEU A 113 -1.18 -8.80 5.72
C LEU A 113 -2.51 -8.05 5.74
N LYS A 114 -3.64 -8.75 5.57
CA LYS A 114 -4.98 -8.14 5.74
C LYS A 114 -5.21 -7.65 7.17
N SER A 115 -4.74 -8.39 8.18
CA SER A 115 -4.87 -7.98 9.58
C SER A 115 -4.01 -6.74 9.86
N PHE A 116 -2.76 -6.77 9.40
CA PHE A 116 -1.82 -5.65 9.50
C PHE A 116 -2.38 -4.40 8.83
N ALA A 117 -2.78 -4.48 7.55
CA ALA A 117 -3.34 -3.33 6.82
C ALA A 117 -4.54 -2.71 7.53
N ARG A 118 -5.43 -3.53 8.12
CA ARG A 118 -6.58 -3.01 8.88
C ARG A 118 -6.15 -2.22 10.10
N MET A 119 -5.18 -2.74 10.85
CA MET A 119 -4.61 -2.04 12.00
C MET A 119 -3.90 -0.76 11.55
N TRP A 120 -3.10 -0.84 10.50
CA TRP A 120 -2.30 0.28 10.02
C TRP A 120 -3.16 1.41 9.46
N PHE A 121 -4.17 1.15 8.63
CA PHE A 121 -5.09 2.20 8.16
C PHE A 121 -5.85 2.89 9.29
N ARG A 122 -6.17 2.18 10.38
CA ARG A 122 -6.74 2.80 11.59
C ARG A 122 -5.73 3.74 12.24
N ASN A 123 -4.46 3.34 12.33
CA ASN A 123 -3.40 4.18 12.87
C ASN A 123 -3.17 5.40 11.98
N LEU A 124 -3.06 5.24 10.66
CA LEU A 124 -2.90 6.36 9.71
C LEU A 124 -4.02 7.39 9.87
N ARG A 125 -5.25 6.93 10.11
CA ARG A 125 -6.38 7.82 10.42
C ARG A 125 -6.24 8.53 11.76
N ALA A 126 -5.84 7.82 12.82
CA ALA A 126 -5.59 8.42 14.13
C ALA A 126 -4.41 9.40 14.13
N GLN A 127 -3.46 9.22 13.20
CA GLN A 127 -2.29 10.08 12.98
C GLN A 127 -2.59 11.26 12.06
N GLY A 128 -3.84 11.42 11.61
CA GLY A 128 -4.28 12.59 10.84
C GLY A 128 -3.98 12.55 9.34
N PHE A 129 -3.41 11.47 8.77
CA PHE A 129 -3.09 11.41 7.33
C PHE A 129 -4.30 11.58 6.39
N PHE A 130 -5.51 11.38 6.91
CA PHE A 130 -6.77 11.57 6.19
C PHE A 130 -7.42 12.94 6.42
N ASP A 131 -6.82 13.78 7.27
CA ASP A 131 -7.37 15.09 7.60
C ASP A 131 -7.20 16.05 6.41
N LYS A 132 -7.87 17.21 6.48
CA LYS A 132 -7.81 18.21 5.41
C LYS A 132 -6.59 19.12 5.51
N GLU A 133 -6.06 19.27 6.72
CA GLU A 133 -4.96 20.19 7.04
C GLU A 133 -3.58 19.56 6.78
N VAL A 134 -3.50 18.28 6.43
CA VAL A 134 -2.21 17.64 6.09
C VAL A 134 -1.66 18.19 4.78
N THR A 135 -0.34 18.36 4.75
CA THR A 135 0.36 18.78 3.55
C THR A 135 0.40 17.61 2.57
N ARG A 136 -0.01 17.86 1.32
CA ARG A 136 0.03 16.89 0.21
C ARG A 136 0.88 17.43 -0.92
N GLU A 137 1.91 16.68 -1.29
CA GLU A 137 2.87 17.02 -2.34
C GLU A 137 2.80 15.97 -3.45
N ARG A 138 2.55 16.39 -4.69
CA ARG A 138 2.64 15.49 -5.85
C ARG A 138 4.10 15.19 -6.13
N LEU A 139 4.42 13.92 -6.30
CA LEU A 139 5.74 13.50 -6.76
C LEU A 139 5.69 13.52 -8.30
N ALA A 140 6.61 14.28 -8.90
CA ALA A 140 6.67 14.54 -10.34
C ALA A 140 7.51 13.51 -11.10
#